data_AF-A0AAP0IG37-F1
#
_entry.id   AF-A0AAP0IG37-F1
#
_cell.length_a   1.000
_cell.length_b   1.000
_cell.length_c   1.000
_cell.angle_alpha   90.00
_cell.angle_beta   90.00
_cell.angle_gamma   90.00
#
_symmetry.space_group_name_H-M   'P 1'
#
loop_
_entity.id
_entity.type
_entity.pdbx_description
1 polymer ?
#
loop_
_entity_poly.entity_id
_entity_poly.type
_entity_poly.pdbx_seq_one_letter_code
_entity_poly.pdbx_strand_id
1 'polypeptide(L)'
;MTKIAPLALFLIIAAFFSTLQAREIKNDYCDYEMVVSTGPSRGPSTKLKVILEAIGGDDINTTNVVKNWGAMGPKHTYFLPNSNDIFRTRTRCLEQNFCVVLIQGKKGELKPHWYINNITVATKGPGVIDRFKTFRFISDNEFSSLWPGISDGECP
;
A
#
# COMPACT_ATOMS: atom_id res chain seq x y z
N MET A 1 0.77 58.33 -30.67
CA MET A 1 0.32 57.01 -31.19
C MET A 1 1.55 56.19 -31.58
N THR A 2 2.06 55.38 -30.66
CA THR A 2 3.26 54.54 -30.86
C THR A 2 2.88 53.28 -31.62
N LYS A 3 3.36 53.13 -32.86
CA LYS A 3 3.20 51.91 -33.66
C LYS A 3 4.14 50.83 -33.10
N ILE A 4 3.57 49.79 -32.50
CA ILE A 4 4.33 48.63 -32.02
C ILE A 4 4.79 47.84 -33.25
N ALA A 5 6.09 47.59 -33.34
CA ALA A 5 6.68 46.87 -34.47
C ALA A 5 6.22 45.39 -34.50
N PRO A 6 5.97 44.79 -35.68
CA PRO A 6 5.48 43.41 -35.79
C PRO A 6 6.44 42.38 -35.17
N LEU A 7 7.74 42.70 -35.11
CA LEU A 7 8.76 41.90 -34.44
C LEU A 7 8.58 41.86 -32.92
N ALA A 8 8.19 42.99 -32.32
CA ALA A 8 7.94 43.09 -30.88
C ALA A 8 6.68 42.30 -30.48
N LEU A 9 5.66 42.28 -31.34
CA LEU A 9 4.45 41.49 -31.13
C LEU A 9 4.74 39.97 -31.16
N PHE A 10 5.62 39.53 -32.07
CA PHE A 10 6.02 38.13 -32.17
C PHE A 10 6.80 37.64 -30.94
N LEU A 11 7.70 38.48 -30.41
CA LEU A 11 8.47 38.17 -29.20
C LEU A 11 7.58 38.08 -27.94
N ILE A 12 6.54 38.92 -27.84
CA ILE A 12 5.58 38.86 -26.74
C ILE A 12 4.77 37.55 -26.80
N ILE A 13 4.32 37.14 -27.99
CA ILE A 13 3.57 35.89 -28.16
C ILE A 13 4.44 34.68 -27.80
N ALA A 14 5.71 34.64 -28.23
CA ALA A 14 6.63 33.56 -27.89
C ALA A 14 6.93 33.45 -26.37
N ALA A 15 6.96 34.59 -25.66
CA ALA A 15 7.12 34.63 -24.21
C ALA A 15 5.87 34.17 -23.45
N PHE A 16 4.67 34.33 -24.02
CA PHE A 16 3.43 33.83 -23.43
C PHE A 16 3.26 32.31 -23.57
N PHE A 17 3.79 31.70 -24.64
CA PHE A 17 3.71 30.25 -24.83
C PHE A 17 4.71 29.44 -23.98
N SER A 18 5.72 30.08 -23.39
CA SER A 18 6.78 29.38 -22.65
C SER A 18 6.39 28.98 -21.22
N THR A 19 5.19 29.33 -20.75
CA THR A 19 4.73 29.07 -19.37
C THR A 19 3.68 27.98 -19.24
N LEU A 20 3.30 27.32 -20.35
CA LEU A 20 2.47 26.12 -20.30
C LEU A 20 3.32 24.90 -19.90
N GLN A 21 3.73 24.85 -18.63
CA GLN A 21 4.05 23.57 -18.01
C GLN A 21 2.73 22.81 -17.88
N ALA A 22 2.49 21.86 -18.78
CA ALA A 22 1.48 20.84 -18.57
C ALA A 22 1.86 20.09 -17.29
N ARG A 23 1.26 20.47 -16.14
CA ARG A 23 1.20 19.58 -14.99
C ARG A 23 0.42 18.37 -15.48
N GLU A 24 1.10 17.25 -15.73
CA GLU A 24 0.42 15.97 -15.75
C GLU A 24 -0.37 15.90 -14.46
N ILE A 25 -1.70 15.79 -14.57
CA ILE A 25 -2.51 15.35 -13.44
C ILE A 25 -2.12 13.89 -13.28
N LYS A 26 -1.03 13.63 -12.55
CA LYS A 26 -0.79 12.31 -11.97
C LYS A 26 -2.08 12.01 -11.23
N ASN A 27 -2.80 11.00 -11.71
CA ASN A 27 -3.89 10.48 -10.95
C ASN A 27 -3.23 9.80 -9.76
N ASP A 28 -3.12 10.52 -8.64
CA ASP A 28 -2.32 10.16 -7.48
C ASP A 28 -2.83 8.90 -6.78
N TYR A 29 -3.82 8.20 -7.34
CA TYR A 29 -4.40 7.00 -6.78
C TYR A 29 -3.86 5.74 -7.46
N CYS A 30 -3.37 4.82 -6.63
CA CYS A 30 -2.89 3.52 -7.03
C CYS A 30 -3.82 2.43 -6.48
N ASP A 31 -3.97 1.37 -7.25
CA ASP A 31 -4.57 0.12 -6.80
C ASP A 31 -3.48 -0.71 -6.12
N TYR A 32 -3.74 -1.13 -4.88
CA TYR A 32 -2.89 -2.01 -4.11
C TYR A 32 -3.55 -3.36 -3.99
N GLU A 33 -2.78 -4.42 -4.16
CA GLU A 33 -3.17 -5.79 -3.89
C GLU A 33 -2.23 -6.39 -2.85
N MET A 34 -2.80 -6.90 -1.77
CA MET A 34 -2.08 -7.62 -0.73
C MET A 34 -2.59 -9.06 -0.68
N VAL A 35 -1.69 -10.02 -0.81
CA VAL A 35 -1.94 -11.45 -0.65
C VAL A 35 -1.32 -11.90 0.66
N VAL A 36 -2.15 -12.37 1.60
CA VAL A 36 -1.71 -12.91 2.87
C VAL A 36 -1.73 -14.44 2.80
N SER A 37 -0.57 -15.06 2.95
CA SER A 37 -0.45 -16.52 3.04
C SER A 37 -0.49 -16.95 4.50
N THR A 38 -1.59 -17.59 4.90
CA THR A 38 -1.79 -18.09 6.26
C THR A 38 -1.11 -19.45 6.41
N GLY A 39 -0.43 -19.64 7.54
CA GLY A 39 0.21 -20.90 7.92
C GLY A 39 -0.79 -21.97 8.36
N PRO A 40 -0.33 -23.02 9.05
CA PRO A 40 -1.16 -24.19 9.39
C PRO A 40 -2.27 -23.90 10.41
N SER A 41 -2.22 -22.75 11.08
CA SER A 41 -3.20 -22.35 12.09
C SER A 41 -4.09 -21.24 11.60
N ARG A 42 -5.39 -21.36 11.90
CA ARG A 42 -6.40 -20.36 11.55
C ARG A 42 -6.13 -19.02 12.22
N GLY A 43 -6.34 -17.95 11.47
CA GLY A 43 -6.36 -16.59 12.00
C GLY A 43 -7.53 -16.29 12.92
N PRO A 44 -7.45 -15.16 13.65
CA PRO A 44 -8.54 -14.71 14.50
C PRO A 44 -9.71 -14.21 13.66
N SER A 45 -10.92 -14.29 14.23
CA SER A 45 -12.13 -13.69 13.66
C SER A 45 -12.35 -12.23 14.12
N THR A 46 -11.34 -11.64 14.77
CA THR A 46 -11.41 -10.28 15.33
C THR A 46 -11.02 -9.23 14.30
N LYS A 47 -11.20 -7.95 14.64
CA LYS A 47 -10.84 -6.86 13.74
C LYS A 47 -9.32 -6.72 13.71
N LEU A 48 -8.75 -6.79 12.51
CA LEU A 48 -7.32 -6.61 12.30
C LEU A 48 -7.05 -5.28 11.61
N LYS A 49 -6.19 -4.48 12.23
CA LYS A 49 -5.56 -3.30 11.62
C LYS A 49 -4.41 -3.77 10.74
N VAL A 50 -4.25 -3.12 9.58
CA VAL A 50 -3.07 -3.30 8.72
C VAL A 50 -2.44 -1.95 8.44
N ILE A 51 -1.11 -1.89 8.45
CA ILE A 51 -0.31 -0.75 8.04
C ILE A 51 0.70 -1.26 7.01
N LEU A 52 0.77 -0.60 5.86
CA LEU A 52 1.82 -0.78 4.86
C LEU A 52 2.58 0.53 4.76
N GLU A 53 3.84 0.51 5.17
CA GLU A 53 4.71 1.67 5.22
C GLU A 53 5.77 1.59 4.13
N ALA A 54 6.03 2.70 3.46
CA ALA A 54 7.10 2.88 2.49
C ALA A 54 8.37 3.42 3.16
N ILE A 55 9.51 3.34 2.47
CA ILE A 55 10.75 4.00 2.91
C ILE A 55 10.46 5.49 3.14
N GLY A 56 10.89 6.02 4.29
CA GLY A 56 10.65 7.40 4.70
C GLY A 56 9.38 7.62 5.55
N GLY A 57 8.60 6.57 5.83
CA GLY A 57 7.53 6.60 6.83
C GLY A 57 6.13 6.92 6.29
N ASP A 58 5.99 7.18 4.98
CA ASP A 58 4.67 7.30 4.35
C ASP A 58 3.92 5.96 4.39
N ASP A 59 2.65 5.95 4.80
CA ASP A 59 1.89 4.71 4.95
C ASP A 59 0.49 4.73 4.34
N ILE A 60 -0.03 3.53 4.10
CA ILE A 60 -1.46 3.27 3.92
C ILE A 60 -1.92 2.31 5.02
N ASN A 61 -3.07 2.59 5.63
CA ASN A 61 -3.56 1.77 6.73
C ASN A 61 -5.09 1.61 6.73
N THR A 62 -5.54 0.62 7.48
CA THR A 62 -6.96 0.34 7.75
C THR A 62 -7.11 -0.22 9.14
N THR A 63 -8.20 0.12 9.83
CA THR A 63 -8.53 -0.42 11.16
C THR A 63 -9.27 -1.76 11.12
N ASN A 64 -9.72 -2.18 9.93
CA ASN A 64 -10.38 -3.47 9.72
C ASN A 64 -10.14 -3.93 8.28
N VAL A 65 -9.09 -4.73 8.08
CA VAL A 65 -8.65 -5.18 6.75
C VAL A 65 -9.69 -6.02 6.02
N VAL A 66 -10.37 -6.92 6.72
CA VAL A 66 -11.40 -7.79 6.12
C VAL A 66 -12.57 -6.96 5.62
N LYS A 67 -13.06 -6.02 6.43
CA LYS A 67 -14.20 -5.18 6.05
C LYS A 67 -13.86 -4.20 4.94
N ASN A 68 -12.70 -3.55 5.03
CA ASN A 68 -12.40 -2.39 4.19
C ASN A 68 -11.68 -2.78 2.90
N TRP A 69 -10.84 -3.83 2.94
CA TRP A 69 -9.99 -4.23 1.81
C TRP A 69 -10.28 -5.66 1.33
N GLY A 70 -11.15 -6.44 1.99
CA GLY A 70 -11.42 -7.82 1.59
C GLY A 70 -11.91 -7.93 0.14
N ALA A 71 -11.22 -8.73 -0.68
CA ALA A 71 -11.47 -8.84 -2.12
C ALA A 71 -11.97 -10.22 -2.58
N MET A 72 -12.35 -11.10 -1.64
CA MET A 72 -12.80 -12.48 -1.91
C MET A 72 -14.33 -12.65 -1.83
N GLY A 73 -15.06 -11.56 -1.59
CA GLY A 73 -16.52 -11.55 -1.53
C GLY A 73 -17.11 -11.74 -0.12
N PRO A 74 -18.43 -11.53 0.04
CA PRO A 74 -19.07 -11.33 1.34
C PRO A 74 -19.24 -12.60 2.20
N LYS A 75 -19.14 -13.79 1.59
CA LYS A 75 -19.24 -15.08 2.30
C LYS A 75 -17.89 -15.75 2.54
N HIS A 76 -16.81 -15.10 2.10
CA HIS A 76 -15.47 -15.66 2.25
C HIS A 76 -15.03 -15.60 3.70
N THR A 77 -14.47 -16.69 4.19
CA THR A 77 -13.85 -16.74 5.52
C THR A 77 -12.35 -16.54 5.34
N TYR A 78 -11.85 -15.39 5.78
CA TYR A 78 -10.44 -15.03 5.69
C TYR A 78 -9.60 -15.76 6.74
N PHE A 79 -8.31 -15.88 6.46
CA PHE A 79 -7.27 -16.45 7.31
C PHE A 79 -7.52 -17.91 7.72
N LEU A 80 -7.94 -18.73 6.76
CA LEU A 80 -8.05 -20.17 6.96
C LEU A 80 -6.66 -20.82 7.00
N PRO A 81 -6.51 -21.99 7.66
CA PRO A 81 -5.27 -22.76 7.59
C PRO A 81 -4.81 -23.00 6.15
N ASN A 82 -3.52 -22.76 5.89
CA ASN A 82 -2.87 -23.00 4.60
C ASN A 82 -3.59 -22.34 3.41
N SER A 83 -4.17 -21.15 3.61
CA SER A 83 -4.89 -20.40 2.57
C SER A 83 -4.16 -19.13 2.14
N ASN A 84 -4.52 -18.64 0.95
CA ASN A 84 -4.13 -17.31 0.48
C ASN A 84 -5.36 -16.42 0.41
N ASP A 85 -5.30 -15.26 1.06
CA ASP A 85 -6.37 -14.29 1.07
C ASP A 85 -5.96 -13.01 0.36
N ILE A 86 -6.83 -12.51 -0.53
CA ILE A 86 -6.59 -11.31 -1.32
C ILE A 86 -7.32 -10.12 -0.71
N PHE A 87 -6.58 -9.04 -0.54
CA PHE A 87 -7.07 -7.74 -0.11
C PHE A 87 -6.72 -6.70 -1.17
N ARG A 88 -7.64 -5.79 -1.47
CA ARG A 88 -7.45 -4.70 -2.43
C ARG A 88 -7.91 -3.38 -1.87
N THR A 89 -7.18 -2.32 -2.18
CA THR A 89 -7.57 -0.95 -1.85
C THR A 89 -7.09 0.01 -2.92
N ARG A 90 -7.80 1.13 -3.08
CA ARG A 90 -7.38 2.23 -3.95
C ARG A 90 -7.20 3.48 -3.12
N THR A 91 -5.99 4.00 -3.08
CA THR A 91 -5.62 5.17 -2.25
C THR A 91 -4.42 5.88 -2.86
N ARG A 92 -3.92 6.94 -2.23
CA ARG A 92 -2.74 7.67 -2.69
C ARG A 92 -1.57 6.71 -2.98
N CYS A 93 -0.89 6.93 -4.08
CA CYS A 93 0.32 6.22 -4.45
C CYS A 93 1.44 6.53 -3.44
N LEU A 94 2.03 5.49 -2.85
CA LEU A 94 3.26 5.57 -2.10
C LEU A 94 4.40 5.78 -3.11
N GLU A 95 5.17 6.85 -2.90
CA GLU A 95 6.22 7.24 -3.85
C GLU A 95 7.50 6.42 -3.68
N GLN A 96 7.66 5.75 -2.55
CA GLN A 96 8.83 4.95 -2.21
C GLN A 96 8.50 3.45 -2.17
N ASN A 97 9.54 2.62 -2.13
CA ASN A 97 9.38 1.16 -2.02
C ASN A 97 8.79 0.77 -0.67
N PHE A 98 8.05 -0.35 -0.64
CA PHE A 98 7.50 -0.89 0.60
C PHE A 98 8.63 -1.28 1.56
N CYS A 99 8.52 -0.81 2.79
CA CYS A 99 9.51 -1.00 3.84
C CYS A 99 8.98 -1.97 4.89
N VAL A 100 7.83 -1.66 5.50
CA VAL A 100 7.22 -2.44 6.59
C VAL A 100 5.79 -2.84 6.24
N VAL A 101 5.38 -4.04 6.65
CA VAL A 101 3.95 -4.41 6.75
C VAL A 101 3.64 -4.88 8.16
N LEU A 102 2.58 -4.32 8.74
CA LEU A 102 2.13 -4.64 10.10
C LEU A 102 0.69 -5.16 10.05
N ILE A 103 0.43 -6.27 10.73
CA ILE A 103 -0.92 -6.75 11.03
C ILE A 103 -1.09 -6.75 12.55
N GLN A 104 -2.12 -6.05 13.04
CA GLN A 104 -2.34 -5.84 14.46
C GLN A 104 -3.79 -6.17 14.83
N GLY A 105 -3.98 -7.07 15.79
CA GLY A 105 -5.24 -7.18 16.53
C GLY A 105 -5.23 -6.29 17.76
N LYS A 106 -6.35 -6.21 18.48
CA LYS A 106 -6.32 -5.64 19.83
C LYS A 106 -5.55 -6.57 20.78
N LYS A 107 -5.01 -6.01 21.86
CA LYS A 107 -4.30 -6.77 22.89
C LYS A 107 -5.19 -7.93 23.40
N GLY A 108 -4.67 -9.16 23.35
CA GLY A 108 -5.38 -10.36 23.78
C GLY A 108 -6.41 -10.93 22.79
N GLU A 109 -6.65 -10.26 21.65
CA GLU A 109 -7.59 -10.75 20.62
C GLU A 109 -6.92 -11.63 19.55
N LEU A 110 -5.59 -11.63 19.51
CA LEU A 110 -4.84 -12.54 18.66
C LEU A 110 -4.72 -13.88 19.37
N LYS A 111 -5.16 -14.94 18.68
CA LYS A 111 -5.03 -16.29 19.22
C LYS A 111 -3.53 -16.64 19.32
N PRO A 112 -3.07 -17.23 20.44
CA PRO A 112 -1.80 -17.93 20.44
C PRO A 112 -1.80 -18.95 19.29
N HIS A 113 -0.65 -19.12 18.64
CA HIS A 113 -0.43 -19.99 17.48
C HIS A 113 -1.05 -19.57 16.13
N TRP A 114 -1.48 -18.33 15.87
CA TRP A 114 -1.76 -17.91 14.49
C TRP A 114 -0.44 -17.63 13.74
N TYR A 115 -0.25 -18.23 12.57
CA TYR A 115 0.96 -18.07 11.75
C TYR A 115 0.61 -17.47 10.39
N ILE A 116 1.42 -16.53 9.93
CA ILE A 116 1.45 -16.04 8.56
C ILE A 116 2.78 -16.52 7.98
N ASN A 117 2.76 -17.14 6.79
CA ASN A 117 3.99 -17.56 6.13
C ASN A 117 4.66 -16.38 5.43
N ASN A 118 3.87 -15.60 4.70
CA ASN A 118 4.31 -14.42 3.99
C ASN A 118 3.13 -13.49 3.67
N ILE A 119 3.47 -12.23 3.38
CA ILE A 119 2.57 -11.24 2.81
C ILE A 119 3.23 -10.73 1.54
N THR A 120 2.50 -10.75 0.43
CA THR A 120 2.97 -10.18 -0.83
C THR A 120 2.12 -8.95 -1.15
N VAL A 121 2.77 -7.85 -1.50
CA VAL A 121 2.10 -6.60 -1.84
C VAL A 121 2.55 -6.14 -3.22
N ALA A 122 1.58 -5.78 -4.04
CA ALA A 122 1.78 -5.15 -5.34
C ALA A 122 1.04 -3.81 -5.41
N THR A 123 1.56 -2.86 -6.18
CA THR A 123 0.86 -1.62 -6.54
C THR A 123 0.86 -1.43 -8.05
N LYS A 124 -0.23 -0.82 -8.54
CA LYS A 124 -0.40 -0.44 -9.93
C LYS A 124 -1.09 0.93 -10.01
N GLY A 125 -0.57 1.83 -10.83
CA GLY A 125 -1.20 3.13 -11.04
C GLY A 125 -0.62 3.90 -12.24
N PRO A 126 -1.35 4.88 -12.78
CA PRO A 126 -0.89 5.67 -13.91
C PRO A 126 0.28 6.57 -13.52
N GLY A 127 1.38 6.51 -14.29
CA GLY A 127 2.54 7.38 -14.08
C GLY A 127 3.34 7.08 -12.80
N VAL A 128 3.14 5.90 -12.20
CA VAL A 128 3.97 5.39 -11.11
C VAL A 128 4.66 4.10 -11.51
N ILE A 129 5.78 3.80 -10.85
CA ILE A 129 6.47 2.52 -10.99
C ILE A 129 5.66 1.46 -10.24
N ASP A 130 5.27 0.39 -10.92
CA ASP A 130 4.67 -0.78 -10.28
C ASP A 130 5.69 -1.38 -9.30
N ARG A 131 5.29 -1.55 -8.04
CA ARG A 131 6.16 -2.09 -6.98
C ARG A 131 5.60 -3.41 -6.50
N PHE A 132 6.50 -4.30 -6.13
CA PHE A 132 6.19 -5.63 -5.64
C PHE A 132 7.16 -5.99 -4.52
N LYS A 133 6.66 -6.46 -3.38
CA LYS A 133 7.48 -6.97 -2.29
C LYS A 133 6.78 -8.12 -1.57
N THR A 134 7.55 -9.16 -1.26
CA THR A 134 7.12 -10.24 -0.37
C THR A 134 7.84 -10.11 0.96
N PHE A 135 7.08 -10.00 2.04
CA PHE A 135 7.51 -10.04 3.43
C PHE A 135 7.34 -11.48 3.93
N ARG A 136 8.42 -12.12 4.36
CA ARG A 136 8.36 -13.46 4.96
C ARG A 136 8.27 -13.32 6.48
N PHE A 137 7.69 -14.29 7.16
CA PHE A 137 7.65 -14.29 8.61
C PHE A 137 8.24 -15.62 9.05
N ILE A 138 9.39 -15.57 9.72
CA ILE A 138 10.06 -16.77 10.23
C ILE A 138 9.19 -17.35 11.35
N SER A 139 8.94 -18.66 11.29
CA SER A 139 7.93 -19.46 12.00
C SER A 139 7.99 -19.44 13.53
N ASP A 140 9.01 -18.82 14.12
CA ASP A 140 9.35 -19.02 15.53
C ASP A 140 8.72 -17.95 16.43
N ASN A 141 8.12 -16.92 15.83
CA ASN A 141 7.43 -15.86 16.54
C ASN A 141 5.93 -16.13 16.55
N GLU A 142 5.50 -16.82 17.60
CA GLU A 142 4.09 -16.92 17.98
C GLU A 142 3.48 -15.50 18.03
N PHE A 143 2.45 -15.23 17.22
CA PHE A 143 1.89 -13.87 17.03
C PHE A 143 1.10 -13.34 18.24
N SER A 144 1.30 -13.90 19.44
CA SER A 144 0.57 -13.56 20.66
C SER A 144 1.05 -12.26 21.32
N SER A 145 2.19 -11.70 20.93
CA SER A 145 2.62 -10.37 21.37
C SER A 145 3.69 -9.77 20.44
N LEU A 146 3.30 -9.04 19.39
CA LEU A 146 4.28 -8.34 18.55
C LEU A 146 3.97 -6.84 18.52
N TRP A 147 4.20 -6.24 19.68
CA TRP A 147 4.81 -4.93 19.78
C TRP A 147 6.33 -5.17 19.92
N PRO A 148 7.21 -4.62 19.06
CA PRO A 148 6.96 -3.96 17.78
C PRO A 148 6.83 -4.99 16.65
N GLY A 149 6.02 -4.67 15.63
CA GLY A 149 5.68 -5.64 14.60
C GLY A 149 6.87 -6.04 13.72
N ILE A 150 6.79 -7.27 13.22
CA ILE A 150 7.85 -7.86 12.42
C ILE A 150 7.86 -7.19 11.04
N SER A 151 8.87 -6.35 10.81
CA SER A 151 9.38 -6.08 9.47
C SER A 151 10.35 -7.21 9.12
N ASP A 152 10.11 -7.94 8.02
CA ASP A 152 11.12 -8.82 7.42
C ASP A 152 11.57 -8.29 6.05
N GLY A 153 11.67 -6.97 5.97
CA GLY A 153 12.36 -6.32 4.87
C GLY A 153 13.41 -5.42 5.46
N GLU A 154 14.68 -5.64 5.11
CA GLU A 154 15.69 -4.60 5.23
C GLU A 154 15.11 -3.33 4.60
N CYS A 155 14.86 -2.34 5.45
CA CYS A 155 14.60 -0.99 5.00
C CYS A 155 15.97 -0.32 4.97
N PRO A 156 16.44 0.13 3.79
CA PRO A 156 17.68 0.90 3.72
C PRO A 156 17.55 2.22 4.48
#